data_AF-A0A7S0Y6D7-F1
#
_entry.id   AF-A0A7S0Y6D7-F1
#
_cell.length_a   1.000
_cell.length_b   1.000
_cell.length_c   1.000
_cell.angle_alpha   90.00
_cell.angle_beta   90.00
_cell.angle_gamma   90.00
#
_symmetry.space_group_name_H-M   'P 1'
#
loop_
_entity.id
_entity.type
_entity.pdbx_description
1 polymer ?
#
loop_
_entity_poly.entity_id
_entity_poly.type
_entity_poly.pdbx_seq_one_letter_code
_entity_poly.pdbx_strand_id
1 'polypeptide(L)'
;LAAPSPKPVFTVGITDDVTNLSLPVTSEPDVLPDGTVQCLLYGLGSDGTVGANKTAIKLIAKNTDMDAQGYFEYDAKKSGGLTVSHLRFGPKKINAPYLVKNADYIAIHKESYIWRLDMCQFLKPNGKVVINCTFGPDEVESKIPPLMKKQIADKGGKLYLINGPKVGMETGMGKRINMVLQSVFFKLSGVLPFEEAIGLLKKDIVKMYSKKGDKVVEQNHMAVDKSIENLVEVPVPAEWKNISNPPKPWVSLAEMLHTARPAKASARAYSTSTSRSPFASPSGAMGRSGASLFGTRATTVPRGSRGMAISADEIKKRTAEFVKDIVEPVNLQEGNQLPVSTFQPGGRVAVGTSASEKRGIALKVPTVD
;
A
#
# COMPACT_ATOMS: atom_id res chain seq x y z
N LEU A 1 3.81 3.21 34.11
CA LEU A 1 3.87 2.66 35.48
C LEU A 1 4.20 3.72 36.54
N ALA A 2 5.04 4.71 36.23
CA ALA A 2 5.36 5.83 37.14
C ALA A 2 4.25 6.90 37.29
N ALA A 3 3.03 6.64 36.82
CA ALA A 3 1.91 7.57 37.01
C ALA A 3 1.43 7.50 38.47
N PRO A 4 0.87 8.57 39.06
CA PRO A 4 0.39 8.57 40.45
C PRO A 4 -0.63 7.46 40.75
N SER A 5 -1.41 7.06 39.75
CA SER A 5 -2.33 5.91 39.83
C SER A 5 -2.19 5.05 38.56
N PRO A 6 -1.28 4.06 38.54
CA PRO A 6 -1.08 3.21 37.37
C PRO A 6 -2.28 2.28 37.16
N LYS A 7 -2.72 2.10 35.91
CA LYS A 7 -3.77 1.14 35.58
C LYS A 7 -3.29 -0.29 35.86
N PRO A 8 -4.01 -1.10 36.65
CA PRO A 8 -3.61 -2.48 36.95
C PRO A 8 -3.79 -3.42 35.75
N VAL A 9 -4.78 -3.13 34.90
CA VAL A 9 -5.04 -3.82 33.64
C VAL A 9 -5.09 -2.76 32.55
N PHE A 10 -4.37 -2.98 31.46
CA PHE A 10 -4.27 -2.02 30.37
C PHE A 10 -4.00 -2.70 29.03
N THR A 11 -4.23 -1.94 27.95
CA THR A 11 -3.86 -2.32 26.58
C THR A 11 -2.84 -1.34 26.02
N VAL A 12 -2.04 -1.79 25.07
CA VAL A 12 -1.04 -0.97 24.36
C VAL A 12 -1.17 -1.20 22.85
N GLY A 13 -0.94 -0.14 22.07
CA GLY A 13 -0.98 -0.21 20.61
C GLY A 13 -2.36 -0.04 19.96
N ILE A 14 -3.40 0.23 20.75
CA ILE A 14 -4.75 0.55 20.27
C ILE A 14 -5.30 1.77 20.99
N THR A 15 -6.25 2.47 20.35
CA THR A 15 -7.10 3.47 21.01
C THR A 15 -8.37 2.78 21.50
N ASP A 16 -8.39 2.43 22.79
CA ASP A 16 -9.58 1.88 23.44
C ASP A 16 -10.37 3.00 24.12
N ASP A 17 -11.37 3.50 23.40
CA ASP A 17 -12.33 4.52 23.80
C ASP A 17 -13.65 3.93 24.34
N VAL A 18 -13.73 2.60 24.46
CA VAL A 18 -14.91 1.88 24.98
C VAL A 18 -14.68 1.53 26.45
N THR A 19 -13.60 0.79 26.74
CA THR A 19 -13.27 0.39 28.12
C THR A 19 -12.22 1.28 28.77
N ASN A 20 -11.65 2.24 28.03
CA ASN A 20 -10.66 3.20 28.50
C ASN A 20 -9.45 2.53 29.16
N LEU A 21 -9.06 1.33 28.69
CA LEU A 21 -7.92 0.58 29.22
C LEU A 21 -6.61 0.90 28.49
N SER A 22 -6.69 1.51 27.31
CA SER A 22 -5.50 1.87 26.52
C SER A 22 -4.59 2.85 27.27
N LEU A 23 -3.28 2.68 27.10
CA LEU A 23 -2.27 3.65 27.52
C LEU A 23 -1.97 4.62 26.36
N PRO A 24 -1.86 5.93 26.62
CA PRO A 24 -1.49 6.89 25.60
C PRO A 24 -0.05 6.65 25.13
N VAL A 25 0.17 6.73 23.83
CA VAL A 25 1.52 6.72 23.24
C VAL A 25 2.06 8.15 23.30
N THR A 26 3.09 8.39 24.11
CA THR A 26 3.64 9.74 24.34
C THR A 26 4.84 10.06 23.46
N SER A 27 5.70 9.07 23.20
CA SER A 27 6.89 9.23 22.37
C SER A 27 7.34 7.89 21.81
N GLU A 28 7.92 7.90 20.61
CA GLU A 28 8.56 6.73 20.00
C GLU A 28 10.07 6.99 19.84
N PRO A 29 10.88 6.76 20.90
CA PRO A 29 12.31 6.98 20.82
C PRO A 29 12.95 6.00 19.82
N ASP A 30 13.96 6.46 19.08
CA ASP A 30 14.81 5.56 18.30
C ASP A 30 15.77 4.84 19.26
N VAL A 31 15.53 3.55 19.46
CA VAL A 31 16.30 2.69 20.38
C VAL A 31 17.33 1.82 19.63
N LEU A 32 17.55 2.10 18.34
CA LEU A 32 18.50 1.35 17.53
C LEU A 32 19.95 1.73 17.88
N PRO A 33 20.89 0.80 17.69
CA PRO A 33 22.31 1.13 17.82
C PRO A 33 22.74 2.23 16.84
N ASP A 34 23.63 3.11 17.29
CA ASP A 34 24.23 4.13 16.43
C ASP A 34 24.84 3.53 15.15
N GLY A 35 24.69 4.25 14.05
CA GLY A 35 25.11 3.80 12.72
C GLY A 35 24.13 2.84 12.03
N THR A 36 22.97 2.55 12.62
CA THR A 36 21.93 1.74 11.95
C THR A 36 21.20 2.56 10.87
N VAL A 37 21.39 2.17 9.61
CA VAL A 37 20.64 2.70 8.46
C VAL A 37 19.31 1.96 8.34
N GLN A 38 18.22 2.71 8.22
CA GLN A 38 16.86 2.20 8.09
C GLN A 38 16.28 2.56 6.72
N CYS A 39 15.74 1.57 6.01
CA CYS A 39 15.20 1.75 4.65
C CYS A 39 13.76 1.25 4.56
N LEU A 40 12.91 2.02 3.86
CA LEU A 40 11.56 1.63 3.46
C LEU A 40 11.48 1.54 1.94
N LEU A 41 10.97 0.43 1.42
CA LEU A 41 10.75 0.27 -0.02
C LEU A 41 9.31 -0.17 -0.29
N TYR A 42 8.59 0.67 -1.03
CA TYR A 42 7.19 0.47 -1.41
C TYR A 42 7.12 -0.09 -2.83
N GLY A 43 6.74 -1.36 -2.95
CA GLY A 43 6.62 -2.10 -4.20
C GLY A 43 5.20 -2.55 -4.51
N LEU A 44 4.99 -2.99 -5.74
CA LEU A 44 3.78 -3.66 -6.21
C LEU A 44 4.00 -5.17 -6.21
N GLY A 45 2.99 -5.94 -5.78
CA GLY A 45 3.01 -7.40 -5.86
C GLY A 45 3.40 -7.87 -7.26
N SER A 46 4.45 -8.71 -7.32
CA SER A 46 5.08 -9.25 -8.54
C SER A 46 5.94 -8.28 -9.36
N ASP A 47 6.30 -7.12 -8.82
CA ASP A 47 7.25 -6.20 -9.48
C ASP A 47 8.74 -6.54 -9.25
N GLY A 48 9.03 -7.46 -8.34
CA GLY A 48 10.39 -7.92 -8.04
C GLY A 48 11.12 -7.20 -6.90
N THR A 49 10.51 -6.19 -6.28
CA THR A 49 11.08 -5.39 -5.18
C THR A 49 11.53 -6.26 -4.00
N VAL A 50 10.63 -7.10 -3.48
CA VAL A 50 10.93 -8.00 -2.34
C VAL A 50 12.09 -8.95 -2.66
N GLY A 51 12.16 -9.46 -3.88
CA GLY A 51 13.23 -10.34 -4.32
C GLY A 51 14.58 -9.62 -4.33
N ALA A 52 14.63 -8.43 -4.94
CA ALA A 52 15.83 -7.59 -4.96
C ALA A 52 16.31 -7.24 -3.55
N ASN A 53 15.38 -6.90 -2.64
CA ASN A 53 15.69 -6.58 -1.25
C ASN A 53 16.28 -7.79 -0.49
N LYS A 54 15.72 -8.99 -0.68
CA LYS A 54 16.31 -10.22 -0.11
C LYS A 54 17.71 -10.49 -0.64
N THR A 55 17.96 -10.21 -1.93
CA THR A 55 19.30 -10.31 -2.51
C THR A 55 20.24 -9.27 -1.93
N ALA A 56 19.81 -8.01 -1.78
CA ALA A 56 20.61 -6.96 -1.18
C ALA A 56 21.04 -7.30 0.27
N ILE A 57 20.09 -7.79 1.09
CA ILE A 57 20.40 -8.27 2.46
C ILE A 57 21.47 -9.35 2.42
N LYS A 58 21.30 -10.38 1.57
CA LYS A 58 22.26 -11.48 1.45
C LYS A 58 23.62 -11.02 0.94
N LEU A 59 23.65 -10.04 0.04
CA LEU A 59 24.88 -9.50 -0.52
C LEU A 59 25.66 -8.77 0.58
N ILE A 60 24.99 -7.90 1.34
CA ILE A 60 25.60 -7.13 2.41
C ILE A 60 26.06 -8.07 3.54
N ALA A 61 25.19 -8.93 4.05
CA ALA A 61 25.50 -9.82 5.18
C ALA A 61 26.59 -10.86 4.88
N LYS A 62 26.86 -11.19 3.61
CA LYS A 62 27.90 -12.17 3.23
C LYS A 62 29.27 -11.57 2.97
N ASN A 63 29.33 -10.28 2.65
CA ASN A 63 30.57 -9.64 2.22
C ASN A 63 31.02 -8.55 3.20
N THR A 64 30.30 -8.36 4.30
CA THR A 64 30.54 -7.31 5.29
C THR A 64 30.28 -7.86 6.69
N ASP A 65 30.85 -7.23 7.71
CA ASP A 65 30.59 -7.58 9.12
C ASP A 65 29.32 -6.90 9.69
N MET A 66 28.55 -6.21 8.84
CA MET A 66 27.31 -5.56 9.26
C MET A 66 26.21 -6.57 9.54
N ASP A 67 25.46 -6.32 10.61
CA ASP A 67 24.20 -7.01 10.82
C ASP A 67 23.13 -6.47 9.85
N ALA A 68 22.27 -7.37 9.38
CA ALA A 68 21.28 -7.06 8.38
C ALA A 68 19.93 -7.68 8.75
N GLN A 69 18.91 -6.84 8.86
CA GLN A 69 17.55 -7.23 9.19
C GLN A 69 16.62 -6.88 8.03
N GLY A 70 15.72 -7.80 7.69
CA GLY A 70 14.66 -7.56 6.70
C GLY A 70 13.32 -8.12 7.15
N TYR A 71 12.29 -7.27 7.13
CA TYR A 71 10.90 -7.65 7.30
C TYR A 71 10.07 -7.17 6.11
N PHE A 72 9.08 -7.95 5.70
CA PHE A 72 8.31 -7.71 4.48
C PHE A 72 6.82 -7.79 4.77
N GLU A 73 6.12 -6.67 4.64
CA GLU A 73 4.67 -6.58 4.69
C GLU A 73 4.09 -6.86 3.30
N TYR A 74 3.06 -7.70 3.27
CA TYR A 74 2.33 -8.05 2.05
C TYR A 74 0.85 -7.73 2.24
N ASP A 75 0.24 -7.19 1.21
CA ASP A 75 -1.21 -7.04 1.12
C ASP A 75 -1.90 -8.42 1.07
N ALA A 76 -3.12 -8.51 1.60
CA ALA A 76 -3.97 -9.70 1.50
C ALA A 76 -4.37 -10.00 0.03
N LYS A 77 -4.26 -9.01 -0.85
CA LYS A 77 -4.60 -9.13 -2.28
C LYS A 77 -3.51 -9.91 -3.02
N LYS A 78 -3.86 -11.10 -3.54
CA LYS A 78 -2.95 -12.01 -4.27
C LYS A 78 -2.23 -11.39 -5.50
N SER A 79 -2.85 -10.40 -6.14
CA SER A 79 -2.31 -9.76 -7.35
C SER A 79 -2.37 -8.24 -7.22
N GLY A 80 -1.27 -7.56 -7.59
CA GLY A 80 -1.19 -6.10 -7.60
C GLY A 80 -1.44 -5.44 -6.24
N GLY A 81 -1.14 -6.15 -5.15
CA GLY A 81 -1.20 -5.63 -3.79
C GLY A 81 0.02 -4.77 -3.45
N LEU A 82 -0.08 -3.98 -2.39
CA LEU A 82 1.06 -3.25 -1.84
C LEU A 82 2.06 -4.24 -1.20
N THR A 83 3.34 -3.95 -1.34
CA THR A 83 4.39 -4.58 -0.53
C THR A 83 5.25 -3.50 0.10
N VAL A 84 5.58 -3.63 1.38
CA VAL A 84 6.48 -2.71 2.09
C VAL A 84 7.64 -3.52 2.64
N SER A 85 8.86 -3.16 2.27
CA SER A 85 10.07 -3.78 2.79
C SER A 85 10.71 -2.88 3.83
N HIS A 86 10.91 -3.40 5.03
CA HIS A 86 11.59 -2.75 6.14
C HIS A 86 12.97 -3.35 6.27
N LEU A 87 13.99 -2.60 5.90
CA LEU A 87 15.37 -3.05 5.95
C LEU A 87 16.14 -2.24 6.99
N ARG A 88 17.02 -2.93 7.73
CA ARG A 88 17.99 -2.27 8.61
C ARG A 88 19.36 -2.88 8.40
N PHE A 89 20.38 -2.03 8.40
CA PHE A 89 21.78 -2.42 8.29
C PHE A 89 22.60 -1.63 9.30
N GLY A 90 23.52 -2.27 10.02
CA GLY A 90 24.31 -1.57 11.00
C GLY A 90 25.52 -2.38 11.50
N PRO A 91 26.50 -1.71 12.13
CA PRO A 91 27.72 -2.36 12.60
C PRO A 91 27.52 -3.21 13.86
N LYS A 92 26.36 -3.09 14.52
CA LYS A 92 26.00 -3.79 15.76
C LYS A 92 24.77 -4.64 15.53
N LYS A 93 24.59 -5.66 16.38
CA LYS A 93 23.42 -6.53 16.34
C LYS A 93 22.10 -5.75 16.45
N ILE A 94 21.19 -5.98 15.52
CA ILE A 94 19.90 -5.31 15.40
C ILE A 94 18.82 -6.20 16.03
N ASN A 95 18.36 -5.81 17.22
CA ASN A 95 17.21 -6.44 17.87
C ASN A 95 15.99 -5.52 17.83
N ALA A 96 15.37 -5.41 16.65
CA ALA A 96 14.23 -4.54 16.42
C ALA A 96 13.07 -5.30 15.75
N PRO A 97 12.32 -6.13 16.49
CA PRO A 97 11.19 -6.89 15.96
C PRO A 97 9.93 -6.00 15.77
N TYR A 98 10.12 -4.83 15.18
CA TYR A 98 9.08 -3.84 14.87
C TYR A 98 9.38 -3.14 13.55
N LEU A 99 8.34 -2.55 12.94
CA LEU A 99 8.43 -1.88 11.64
C LEU A 99 9.34 -0.64 11.69
N VAL A 100 9.98 -0.32 10.57
CA VAL A 100 10.70 0.94 10.41
C VAL A 100 9.71 2.10 10.40
N LYS A 101 9.89 3.05 11.32
CA LYS A 101 9.11 4.30 11.40
C LYS A 101 9.96 5.56 11.20
N ASN A 102 11.28 5.42 11.22
CA ASN A 102 12.24 6.50 10.98
C ASN A 102 13.23 6.00 9.91
N ALA A 103 13.04 6.38 8.65
CA ALA A 103 13.79 5.88 7.51
C ALA A 103 14.80 6.92 6.99
N ASP A 104 16.04 6.48 6.82
CA ASP A 104 17.11 7.24 6.17
C ASP A 104 16.93 7.22 4.64
N TYR A 105 16.28 6.18 4.12
CA TYR A 105 16.00 5.98 2.71
C TYR A 105 14.58 5.46 2.47
N ILE A 106 13.81 6.14 1.62
CA ILE A 106 12.48 5.72 1.18
C ILE A 106 12.47 5.57 -0.34
N ALA A 107 12.16 4.38 -0.84
CA ALA A 107 11.97 4.15 -2.27
C ALA A 107 10.52 3.82 -2.61
N ILE A 108 10.00 4.48 -3.63
CA ILE A 108 8.63 4.34 -4.11
C ILE A 108 8.70 3.79 -5.53
N HIS A 109 8.57 2.47 -5.67
CA HIS A 109 8.78 1.78 -6.94
C HIS A 109 7.57 1.85 -7.88
N LYS A 110 6.42 2.34 -7.38
CA LYS A 110 5.19 2.50 -8.13
C LYS A 110 4.67 3.93 -7.99
N GLU A 111 4.75 4.69 -9.08
CA GLU A 111 4.32 6.10 -9.16
C GLU A 111 2.94 6.35 -8.54
N SER A 112 1.95 5.49 -8.80
CA SER A 112 0.57 5.69 -8.30
C SER A 112 0.43 5.72 -6.76
N TYR A 113 1.44 5.28 -6.01
CA TYR A 113 1.39 5.31 -4.55
C TYR A 113 1.60 6.70 -3.96
N ILE A 114 2.30 7.60 -4.67
CA ILE A 114 2.60 8.95 -4.14
C ILE A 114 1.31 9.72 -3.79
N TRP A 115 0.25 9.52 -4.58
CA TRP A 115 -1.06 10.14 -4.39
C TRP A 115 -2.02 9.35 -3.49
N ARG A 116 -1.61 8.18 -3.00
CA ARG A 116 -2.48 7.29 -2.22
C ARG A 116 -2.01 7.08 -0.79
N LEU A 117 -0.70 7.12 -0.56
CA LEU A 117 -0.09 6.77 0.72
C LEU A 117 0.78 7.92 1.22
N ASP A 118 0.68 8.20 2.51
CA ASP A 118 1.57 9.15 3.19
C ASP A 118 2.88 8.44 3.58
N MET A 119 3.78 8.24 2.61
CA MET A 119 5.02 7.49 2.83
C MET A 119 6.11 8.33 3.49
N CYS A 120 6.14 9.64 3.22
CA CYS A 120 7.19 10.54 3.72
C CYS A 120 6.98 10.96 5.18
N GLN A 121 5.88 10.57 5.83
CA GLN A 121 5.70 10.70 7.28
C GLN A 121 6.87 10.04 8.05
N PHE A 122 7.39 8.91 7.55
CA PHE A 122 8.46 8.14 8.20
C PHE A 122 9.88 8.60 7.82
N LEU A 123 10.02 9.63 6.98
CA LEU A 123 11.35 10.13 6.58
C LEU A 123 12.08 10.73 7.79
N LYS A 124 13.36 10.43 7.97
CA LYS A 124 14.25 11.09 8.93
C LYS A 124 14.72 12.46 8.41
N PRO A 125 15.22 13.35 9.29
CA PRO A 125 15.98 14.52 8.86
C PRO A 125 17.12 14.14 7.90
N ASN A 126 17.28 14.90 6.82
CA ASN A 126 18.24 14.67 5.73
C ASN A 126 18.09 13.32 4.99
N GLY A 127 16.96 12.62 5.18
CA GLY A 127 16.69 11.36 4.52
C GLY A 127 16.49 11.51 3.00
N LYS A 128 16.63 10.40 2.27
CA LYS A 128 16.52 10.38 0.81
C LYS A 128 15.22 9.71 0.37
N VAL A 129 14.52 10.34 -0.57
CA VAL A 129 13.30 9.82 -1.19
C VAL A 129 13.58 9.56 -2.67
N VAL A 130 13.28 8.36 -3.14
CA VAL A 130 13.42 7.95 -4.54
C VAL A 130 12.06 7.60 -5.10
N ILE A 131 11.70 8.20 -6.23
CA ILE A 131 10.45 7.90 -6.93
C ILE A 131 10.78 7.27 -8.28
N ASN A 132 10.27 6.05 -8.50
CA ASN A 132 10.23 5.46 -9.83
C ASN A 132 9.01 5.99 -10.58
N CYS A 133 9.24 6.91 -11.51
CA CYS A 133 8.19 7.63 -12.23
C CYS A 133 8.53 7.85 -13.70
N THR A 134 7.52 8.21 -14.47
CA THR A 134 7.68 8.56 -15.88
C THR A 134 7.87 10.06 -16.13
N PHE A 135 7.52 10.90 -15.15
CA PHE A 135 7.65 12.36 -15.24
C PHE A 135 9.08 12.83 -14.91
N GLY A 136 9.46 13.98 -15.47
CA GLY A 136 10.76 14.62 -15.25
C GLY A 136 10.77 15.68 -14.13
N PRO A 137 11.94 16.26 -13.83
CA PRO A 137 12.09 17.32 -12.82
C PRO A 137 11.15 18.52 -13.02
N ASP A 138 10.95 18.94 -14.27
CA ASP A 138 10.12 20.11 -14.62
C ASP A 138 8.63 19.90 -14.29
N GLU A 139 8.19 18.65 -14.17
CA GLU A 139 6.80 18.30 -13.88
C GLU A 139 6.54 18.06 -12.39
N VAL A 140 7.59 17.96 -11.55
CA VAL A 140 7.50 17.60 -10.13
C VAL A 140 6.48 18.44 -9.40
N GLU A 141 6.51 19.76 -9.58
CA GLU A 141 5.64 20.70 -8.87
C GLU A 141 4.15 20.33 -8.97
N SER A 142 3.74 19.81 -10.13
CA SER A 142 2.36 19.40 -10.44
C SER A 142 2.07 17.91 -10.20
N LYS A 143 3.10 17.06 -10.25
CA LYS A 143 2.95 15.59 -10.25
C LYS A 143 3.12 14.95 -8.87
N ILE A 144 3.66 15.65 -7.88
CA ILE A 144 3.77 15.15 -6.51
C ILE A 144 2.84 15.89 -5.53
N PRO A 145 2.29 15.19 -4.52
CA PRO A 145 1.35 15.81 -3.59
C PRO A 145 1.97 16.93 -2.74
N PRO A 146 1.20 17.98 -2.40
CA PRO A 146 1.66 19.06 -1.51
C PRO A 146 2.17 18.57 -0.15
N LEU A 147 1.54 17.56 0.45
CA LEU A 147 1.99 17.00 1.74
C LEU A 147 3.38 16.38 1.64
N MET A 148 3.64 15.63 0.56
CA MET A 148 4.94 15.02 0.31
C MET A 148 6.02 16.10 0.12
N LYS A 149 5.74 17.14 -0.67
CA LYS A 149 6.62 18.31 -0.85
C LYS A 149 7.01 18.93 0.49
N LYS A 150 6.00 19.23 1.32
CA LYS A 150 6.20 19.80 2.65
C LYS A 150 7.05 18.90 3.55
N GLN A 151 6.71 17.62 3.66
CA GLN A 151 7.42 16.69 4.53
C GLN A 151 8.89 16.53 4.14
N ILE A 152 9.20 16.47 2.84
CA ILE A 152 10.58 16.40 2.36
C ILE A 152 11.32 17.69 2.74
N ALA A 153 10.73 18.85 2.47
CA ALA A 153 11.35 20.15 2.74
C ALA A 153 11.56 20.40 4.24
N ASP A 154 10.56 20.14 5.08
CA ASP A 154 10.62 20.30 6.54
C ASP A 154 11.77 19.48 7.15
N LYS A 155 12.05 18.30 6.57
CA LYS A 155 13.10 17.39 7.02
C LYS A 155 14.45 17.66 6.36
N GLY A 156 14.57 18.63 5.46
CA GLY A 156 15.79 18.83 4.67
C GLY A 156 16.13 17.59 3.82
N GLY A 157 15.13 16.81 3.44
CA GLY A 157 15.31 15.59 2.69
C GLY A 157 15.75 15.85 1.26
N LYS A 158 16.29 14.81 0.62
CA LYS A 158 16.70 14.83 -0.79
C LYS A 158 15.74 14.03 -1.64
N LEU A 159 15.35 14.58 -2.80
CA LEU A 159 14.44 13.93 -3.73
C LEU A 159 15.20 13.47 -4.98
N TYR A 160 14.96 12.22 -5.37
CA TYR A 160 15.54 11.61 -6.56
C TYR A 160 14.45 10.97 -7.42
N LEU A 161 14.56 11.12 -8.73
CA LEU A 161 13.68 10.50 -9.72
C LEU A 161 14.46 9.51 -10.57
N ILE A 162 13.81 8.40 -10.93
CA ILE A 162 14.32 7.43 -11.88
C ILE A 162 13.17 6.92 -12.75
N ASN A 163 13.38 6.85 -14.07
CA ASN A 163 12.44 6.19 -14.97
C ASN A 163 12.91 4.76 -15.24
N GLY A 164 12.59 3.86 -14.31
CA GLY A 164 12.94 2.45 -14.39
C GLY A 164 12.49 1.77 -15.69
N PRO A 165 11.23 1.93 -16.12
CA PRO A 165 10.75 1.36 -17.39
C PRO A 165 11.55 1.84 -18.61
N LYS A 166 11.90 3.12 -18.68
CA LYS A 166 12.74 3.68 -19.76
C LYS A 166 14.11 3.01 -19.78
N VAL A 167 14.79 2.95 -18.64
CA VAL A 167 16.11 2.29 -18.52
C VAL A 167 16.01 0.80 -18.91
N GLY A 168 14.95 0.11 -18.45
CA GLY A 168 14.71 -1.29 -18.80
C GLY A 168 14.54 -1.52 -20.31
N MET A 169 13.87 -0.61 -21.01
CA MET A 169 13.74 -0.66 -22.47
C MET A 169 15.08 -0.39 -23.19
N GLU A 170 15.80 0.66 -22.80
CA GLU A 170 17.11 1.04 -23.38
C GLU A 170 18.16 -0.05 -23.24
N THR A 171 18.09 -0.80 -22.14
CA THR A 171 19.04 -1.87 -21.81
C THR A 171 18.64 -3.24 -22.35
N GLY A 172 17.47 -3.34 -22.99
CA GLY A 172 16.91 -4.59 -23.51
C GLY A 172 16.39 -5.55 -22.43
N MET A 173 16.22 -5.09 -21.19
CA MET A 173 15.58 -5.84 -20.10
C MET A 173 14.04 -5.75 -20.09
N GLY A 174 13.47 -4.85 -20.90
CA GLY A 174 12.04 -4.62 -21.03
C GLY A 174 11.43 -4.10 -19.73
N LYS A 175 10.40 -4.80 -19.22
CA LYS A 175 9.66 -4.41 -18.02
C LYS A 175 10.36 -4.77 -16.70
N ARG A 176 11.51 -5.43 -16.75
CA ARG A 176 12.25 -5.85 -15.55
C ARG A 176 13.03 -4.65 -15.04
N ILE A 177 12.59 -4.05 -13.94
CA ILE A 177 13.22 -2.83 -13.39
C ILE A 177 14.03 -3.10 -12.11
N ASN A 178 14.07 -4.37 -11.67
CA ASN A 178 14.66 -4.76 -10.38
C ASN A 178 16.11 -4.34 -10.25
N MET A 179 16.94 -4.59 -11.27
CA MET A 179 18.36 -4.21 -11.23
C MET A 179 18.57 -2.70 -11.23
N VAL A 180 17.71 -1.97 -11.96
CA VAL A 180 17.76 -0.49 -11.99
C VAL A 180 17.51 0.05 -10.58
N LEU A 181 16.43 -0.40 -9.95
CA LEU A 181 16.05 0.07 -8.61
C LEU A 181 17.01 -0.41 -7.51
N GLN A 182 17.55 -1.62 -7.64
CA GLN A 182 18.57 -2.14 -6.72
C GLN A 182 19.89 -1.36 -6.81
N SER A 183 20.29 -0.94 -8.00
CA SER A 183 21.48 -0.10 -8.21
C SER A 183 21.31 1.28 -7.57
N VAL A 184 20.13 1.88 -7.74
CA VAL A 184 19.77 3.15 -7.08
C VAL A 184 19.78 3.00 -5.57
N PHE A 185 19.25 1.89 -5.04
CA PHE A 185 19.31 1.59 -3.61
C PHE A 185 20.75 1.55 -3.10
N PHE A 186 21.67 0.86 -3.77
CA PHE A 186 23.07 0.81 -3.34
C PHE A 186 23.77 2.17 -3.44
N LYS A 187 23.46 2.98 -4.45
CA LYS A 187 24.00 4.34 -4.58
C LYS A 187 23.54 5.28 -3.46
N LEU A 188 22.27 5.22 -3.09
CA LEU A 188 21.66 6.24 -2.24
C LEU A 188 21.46 5.82 -0.79
N SER A 189 21.27 4.54 -0.49
CA SER A 189 20.97 4.08 0.88
C SER A 189 22.07 4.44 1.88
N GLY A 190 23.33 4.54 1.43
CA GLY A 190 24.47 4.83 2.30
C GLY A 190 24.89 3.64 3.18
N VAL A 191 24.37 2.44 2.89
CA VAL A 191 24.70 1.22 3.63
C VAL A 191 26.13 0.76 3.34
N LEU A 192 26.59 0.93 2.10
CA LEU A 192 27.95 0.58 1.68
C LEU A 192 28.54 1.70 0.82
N PRO A 193 29.89 1.81 0.77
CA PRO A 193 30.57 2.59 -0.25
C PRO A 193 30.10 2.16 -1.64
N PHE A 194 29.79 3.12 -2.50
CA PHE A 194 29.16 2.85 -3.79
C PHE A 194 29.98 1.92 -4.69
N GLU A 195 31.30 2.14 -4.77
CA GLU A 195 32.20 1.32 -5.58
C GLU A 195 32.21 -0.15 -5.14
N GLU A 196 32.24 -0.38 -3.82
CA GLU A 196 32.17 -1.72 -3.24
C GLU A 196 30.82 -2.38 -3.57
N ALA A 197 29.72 -1.65 -3.38
CA ALA A 197 28.39 -2.16 -3.63
C ALA A 197 28.17 -2.56 -5.10
N ILE A 198 28.66 -1.75 -6.05
CA ILE A 198 28.59 -2.05 -7.48
C ILE A 198 29.47 -3.24 -7.85
N GLY A 199 30.69 -3.33 -7.30
CA GLY A 199 31.56 -4.49 -7.50
C GLY A 199 30.91 -5.79 -7.04
N LEU A 200 30.31 -5.78 -5.85
CA LEU A 200 29.57 -6.92 -5.31
C LEU A 200 28.35 -7.27 -6.16
N LEU A 201 27.57 -6.27 -6.58
CA LEU A 201 26.38 -6.46 -7.40
C LEU A 201 26.74 -7.06 -8.77
N LYS A 202 27.75 -6.52 -9.46
CA LYS A 202 28.21 -7.04 -10.75
C LYS A 202 28.72 -8.49 -10.61
N LYS A 203 29.48 -8.80 -9.56
CA LYS A 203 29.92 -10.19 -9.29
C LYS A 203 28.74 -11.14 -9.08
N ASP A 204 27.71 -10.73 -8.34
CA ASP A 204 26.53 -11.57 -8.10
C ASP A 204 25.66 -11.74 -9.37
N ILE A 205 25.58 -10.72 -10.22
CA ILE A 205 24.92 -10.80 -11.55
C ILE A 205 25.56 -11.92 -12.39
N VAL A 206 26.88 -11.98 -12.49
CA VAL A 206 27.59 -13.05 -13.24
C VAL A 206 27.24 -14.42 -12.65
N LYS A 207 27.27 -14.55 -11.32
CA LYS A 207 26.94 -15.81 -10.64
C LYS A 207 25.50 -16.26 -10.90
N MET A 208 24.55 -15.34 -10.87
CA MET A 208 23.12 -15.65 -11.05
C MET A 208 22.75 -15.94 -12.51
N TYR A 209 23.38 -15.25 -13.46
CA TYR A 209 22.93 -15.21 -14.85
C TYR A 209 23.88 -15.81 -15.87
N SER A 210 25.09 -16.23 -15.48
CA SER A 210 26.03 -16.95 -16.37
C SER A 210 25.38 -18.11 -17.12
N LYS A 211 24.51 -18.88 -16.46
CA LYS A 211 23.75 -19.99 -17.08
C LYS A 211 22.74 -19.56 -18.15
N LYS A 212 22.40 -18.27 -18.24
CA LYS A 212 21.46 -17.71 -19.22
C LYS A 212 22.17 -17.08 -20.43
N GLY A 213 23.50 -17.09 -20.44
CA GLY A 213 24.34 -16.56 -21.51
C GLY A 213 24.87 -15.15 -21.25
N ASP A 214 26.01 -14.85 -21.86
CA ASP A 214 26.78 -13.62 -21.64
C ASP A 214 26.00 -12.35 -21.97
N LYS A 215 25.16 -12.41 -23.02
CA LYS A 215 24.27 -11.29 -23.38
C LYS A 215 23.37 -10.86 -22.22
N VAL A 216 22.83 -11.81 -21.45
CA VAL A 216 21.97 -11.48 -20.30
C VAL A 216 22.80 -10.83 -19.20
N VAL A 217 24.01 -11.31 -18.95
CA VAL A 217 24.93 -10.72 -17.96
C VAL A 217 25.28 -9.28 -18.34
N GLU A 218 25.66 -9.06 -19.61
CA GLU A 218 25.99 -7.75 -20.16
C GLU A 218 24.81 -6.76 -20.06
N GLN A 219 23.60 -7.20 -20.41
CA GLN A 219 22.40 -6.37 -20.26
C GLN A 219 22.16 -5.93 -18.81
N ASN A 220 22.39 -6.82 -17.84
CA ASN A 220 22.26 -6.47 -16.42
C ASN A 220 23.36 -5.49 -15.98
N HIS A 221 24.61 -5.66 -16.44
CA HIS A 221 25.68 -4.69 -16.18
C HIS A 221 25.37 -3.31 -16.76
N MET A 222 24.92 -3.27 -18.01
CA MET A 222 24.51 -2.02 -18.65
C MET A 222 23.32 -1.39 -17.92
N ALA A 223 22.38 -2.19 -17.40
CA ALA A 223 21.27 -1.66 -16.60
C ALA A 223 21.71 -1.06 -15.27
N VAL A 224 22.75 -1.63 -14.63
CA VAL A 224 23.39 -1.02 -13.46
C VAL A 224 23.95 0.35 -13.87
N ASP A 225 24.78 0.43 -14.90
CA ASP A 225 25.45 1.67 -15.29
C ASP A 225 24.44 2.75 -15.74
N LYS A 226 23.48 2.39 -16.60
CA LYS A 226 22.41 3.29 -17.08
C LYS A 226 21.47 3.77 -15.98
N SER A 227 21.28 3.00 -14.91
CA SER A 227 20.47 3.44 -13.77
C SER A 227 21.08 4.64 -13.06
N ILE A 228 22.42 4.71 -13.01
CA ILE A 228 23.18 5.75 -12.33
C ILE A 228 23.20 7.02 -13.17
N GLU A 229 23.32 6.87 -14.49
CA GLU A 229 23.24 7.97 -15.47
C GLU A 229 21.84 8.62 -15.51
N ASN A 230 20.78 7.81 -15.39
CA ASN A 230 19.39 8.28 -15.46
C ASN A 230 18.80 8.67 -14.09
N LEU A 231 19.58 8.57 -13.01
CA LEU A 231 19.14 8.99 -11.68
C LEU A 231 19.28 10.50 -11.56
N VAL A 232 18.16 11.19 -11.37
CA VAL A 232 18.11 12.66 -11.31
C VAL A 232 17.85 13.12 -9.89
N GLU A 233 18.75 13.93 -9.33
CA GLU A 233 18.49 14.66 -8.09
C GLU A 233 17.65 15.90 -8.41
N VAL A 234 16.53 16.07 -7.70
CA VAL A 234 15.64 17.21 -7.83
C VAL A 234 15.92 18.17 -6.68
N PRO A 235 16.30 19.43 -6.95
CA PRO A 235 16.43 20.44 -5.91
C PRO A 235 15.10 20.60 -5.17
N VAL A 236 15.15 20.58 -3.84
CA VAL A 236 13.98 20.76 -2.98
C VAL A 236 13.87 22.24 -2.65
N PRO A 237 12.88 22.98 -3.20
CA PRO A 237 12.70 24.40 -2.92
C PRO A 237 12.40 24.66 -1.45
N ALA A 238 12.98 25.71 -0.88
CA ALA A 238 12.74 26.08 0.52
C ALA A 238 11.28 26.50 0.76
N GLU A 239 10.63 27.02 -0.28
CA GLU A 239 9.25 27.47 -0.29
C GLU A 239 8.26 26.33 0.02
N TRP A 240 8.63 25.06 -0.24
CA TRP A 240 7.78 23.92 0.08
C TRP A 240 7.50 23.78 1.59
N LYS A 241 8.36 24.33 2.46
CA LYS A 241 8.09 24.41 3.91
C LYS A 241 6.87 25.27 4.23
N ASN A 242 6.60 26.29 3.40
CA ASN A 242 5.55 27.28 3.61
C ASN A 242 4.16 26.79 3.16
N ILE A 243 4.06 25.58 2.60
CA ILE A 243 2.77 24.98 2.29
C ILE A 243 1.98 24.81 3.60
N SER A 244 0.87 25.53 3.74
CA SER A 244 0.07 25.49 4.97
C SER A 244 -0.94 24.35 4.92
N ASN A 245 -0.95 23.53 5.97
CA ASN A 245 -1.91 22.43 6.20
C ASN A 245 -2.26 21.62 4.93
N PRO A 246 -1.26 21.08 4.20
CA PRO A 246 -1.56 20.31 3.00
C PRO A 246 -2.40 19.08 3.36
N PRO A 247 -3.50 18.82 2.62
CA PRO A 247 -4.33 17.66 2.88
C PRO A 247 -3.56 16.37 2.57
N LYS A 248 -4.06 15.25 3.11
CA LYS A 248 -3.50 13.93 2.84
C LYS A 248 -3.51 13.62 1.33
N PRO A 249 -2.58 12.79 0.81
CA PRO A 249 -2.41 12.64 -0.63
C PRO A 249 -3.66 12.16 -1.37
N TRP A 250 -4.43 11.24 -0.77
CA TRP A 250 -5.65 10.73 -1.37
C TRP A 250 -6.80 11.74 -1.37
N VAL A 251 -6.80 12.71 -0.44
CA VAL A 251 -7.77 13.80 -0.41
C VAL A 251 -7.48 14.75 -1.58
N SER A 252 -6.22 15.15 -1.77
CA SER A 252 -5.81 15.92 -2.95
C SER A 252 -6.15 15.20 -4.25
N LEU A 253 -5.88 13.90 -4.32
CA LEU A 253 -6.21 13.10 -5.50
C LEU A 253 -7.71 13.09 -5.79
N ALA A 254 -8.54 12.91 -4.75
CA ALA A 254 -9.98 12.96 -4.89
C ALA A 254 -10.43 14.32 -5.42
N GLU A 255 -9.97 15.43 -4.82
CA GLU A 255 -10.29 16.79 -5.27
C GLU A 255 -9.92 17.01 -6.74
N MET A 256 -8.69 16.65 -7.13
CA MET A 256 -8.21 16.76 -8.51
C MET A 256 -9.09 15.97 -9.50
N LEU A 257 -9.49 14.75 -9.14
CA LEU A 257 -10.35 13.92 -9.98
C LEU A 257 -11.79 14.44 -10.06
N HIS A 258 -12.30 15.08 -9.01
CA HIS A 258 -13.62 15.72 -9.04
C HIS A 258 -13.62 16.96 -9.93
N THR A 259 -12.59 17.80 -9.85
CA THR A 259 -12.45 19.00 -10.70
C THR A 259 -12.17 18.68 -12.16
N ALA A 260 -11.52 17.55 -12.44
CA ALA A 260 -11.21 17.10 -13.80
C ALA A 260 -12.39 16.43 -14.53
N ARG A 261 -13.53 16.17 -13.85
CA ARG A 261 -14.72 15.64 -14.51
C ARG A 261 -15.37 16.73 -15.37
N PRO A 262 -15.52 16.55 -16.69
CA PRO A 262 -16.28 17.49 -17.51
C PRO A 262 -17.74 17.53 -17.01
N ALA A 263 -18.33 18.72 -16.97
CA ALA A 263 -19.70 19.02 -16.49
C ALA A 263 -20.85 18.32 -17.26
N LYS A 264 -20.56 17.34 -18.12
CA LYS A 264 -21.53 16.56 -18.89
C LYS A 264 -21.37 15.06 -18.61
N ALA A 265 -21.69 14.67 -17.39
CA ALA A 265 -22.11 13.30 -17.08
C ALA A 265 -23.37 13.35 -16.19
N SER A 266 -24.33 14.20 -16.55
CA SER A 266 -25.67 14.16 -15.96
C SER A 266 -26.50 13.09 -16.65
N ALA A 267 -26.94 12.11 -15.87
CA ALA A 267 -28.14 11.30 -16.08
C ALA A 267 -28.34 10.66 -17.47
N ARG A 268 -27.78 9.46 -17.66
CA ARG A 268 -28.49 8.43 -18.43
C ARG A 268 -29.24 7.57 -17.43
N ALA A 269 -30.47 7.99 -17.10
CA ALA A 269 -31.42 7.12 -16.45
C ALA A 269 -31.62 5.89 -17.35
N TYR A 270 -31.25 4.72 -16.86
CA TYR A 270 -31.70 3.47 -17.48
C TYR A 270 -33.21 3.37 -17.25
N SER A 271 -33.98 3.87 -18.21
CA SER A 271 -35.38 3.51 -18.40
C SER A 271 -35.43 2.02 -18.77
N THR A 272 -35.58 1.16 -17.76
CA THR A 272 -35.96 -0.23 -18.00
C THR A 272 -37.46 -0.30 -18.27
N SER A 273 -37.87 0.00 -19.50
CA SER A 273 -39.14 -0.48 -20.04
C SER A 273 -38.91 -1.91 -20.55
N THR A 274 -39.06 -2.89 -19.67
CA THR A 274 -39.26 -4.28 -20.10
C THR A 274 -40.62 -4.72 -19.57
N SER A 275 -41.61 -4.62 -20.47
CA SER A 275 -42.87 -5.32 -20.37
C SER A 275 -42.60 -6.81 -20.21
N ARG A 276 -42.80 -7.35 -19.01
CA ARG A 276 -42.90 -8.80 -18.80
C ARG A 276 -44.30 -9.24 -19.19
N SER A 277 -44.42 -9.90 -20.33
CA SER A 277 -45.54 -10.77 -20.66
C SER A 277 -45.54 -11.99 -19.71
N PRO A 278 -46.69 -12.41 -19.16
CA PRO A 278 -46.75 -13.56 -18.28
C PRO A 278 -46.74 -14.85 -19.11
N PHE A 279 -45.71 -15.67 -18.95
CA PHE A 279 -45.74 -17.06 -19.39
C PHE A 279 -46.72 -17.84 -18.51
N ALA A 280 -47.85 -18.23 -19.09
CA ALA A 280 -48.76 -19.20 -18.50
C ALA A 280 -48.13 -20.60 -18.57
N SER A 281 -48.15 -21.33 -17.46
CA SER A 281 -47.92 -22.79 -17.47
C SER A 281 -49.28 -23.50 -17.34
N PRO A 282 -49.52 -24.61 -18.05
CA PRO A 282 -50.84 -25.20 -18.15
C PRO A 282 -51.17 -26.03 -16.91
N SER A 283 -52.43 -25.92 -16.50
CA SER A 283 -53.13 -26.80 -15.57
C SER A 283 -53.15 -28.25 -16.07
N GLY A 284 -52.70 -29.18 -15.24
CA GLY A 284 -52.95 -30.62 -15.37
C GLY A 284 -53.43 -31.17 -14.04
N ALA A 285 -54.74 -31.39 -13.93
CA ALA A 285 -55.38 -32.03 -12.79
C ALA A 285 -55.23 -33.55 -12.87
N MET A 286 -54.77 -34.20 -11.80
CA MET A 286 -55.09 -35.60 -11.50
C MET A 286 -55.07 -35.78 -9.99
N GLY A 287 -56.25 -36.08 -9.43
CA GLY A 287 -56.43 -36.33 -8.02
C GLY A 287 -55.93 -37.72 -7.60
N ARG A 288 -55.61 -37.86 -6.32
CA ARG A 288 -55.84 -39.08 -5.55
C ARG A 288 -55.88 -38.77 -4.05
N SER A 289 -56.91 -39.33 -3.43
CA SER A 289 -57.25 -39.29 -2.02
C SER A 289 -56.27 -40.14 -1.18
N GLY A 290 -56.12 -39.77 0.10
CA GLY A 290 -55.41 -40.57 1.09
C GLY A 290 -55.39 -39.87 2.45
N ALA A 291 -56.35 -40.20 3.30
CA ALA A 291 -56.45 -39.74 4.68
C ALA A 291 -55.47 -40.49 5.60
N SER A 292 -54.90 -39.78 6.58
CA SER A 292 -54.32 -40.31 7.82
C SER A 292 -53.97 -39.12 8.72
N LEU A 293 -54.83 -38.73 9.68
CA LEU A 293 -54.88 -39.21 11.08
C LEU A 293 -53.52 -39.16 11.80
N PHE A 294 -53.12 -37.99 12.31
CA PHE A 294 -52.44 -37.86 13.60
C PHE A 294 -52.72 -36.48 14.21
N GLY A 295 -53.53 -36.48 15.26
CA GLY A 295 -53.74 -35.33 16.11
C GLY A 295 -52.55 -35.14 17.03
N THR A 296 -51.96 -33.95 16.98
CA THR A 296 -51.15 -33.42 18.08
C THR A 296 -51.51 -31.95 18.23
N ARG A 297 -52.13 -31.61 19.37
CA ARG A 297 -52.35 -30.23 19.81
C ARG A 297 -50.98 -29.55 19.95
N ALA A 298 -50.54 -28.85 18.91
CA ALA A 298 -49.51 -27.85 19.01
C ALA A 298 -50.19 -26.52 19.33
N THR A 299 -49.98 -26.04 20.54
CA THR A 299 -50.26 -24.67 20.95
C THR A 299 -49.69 -23.71 19.89
N THR A 300 -50.57 -22.92 19.28
CA THR A 300 -50.19 -21.85 18.36
C THR A 300 -49.47 -20.75 19.14
N VAL A 301 -48.16 -20.91 19.32
CA VAL A 301 -47.28 -19.79 19.61
C VAL A 301 -47.35 -18.89 18.37
N PRO A 302 -47.74 -17.60 18.49
CA PRO A 302 -47.67 -16.71 17.35
C PRO A 302 -46.24 -16.73 16.85
N ARG A 303 -46.03 -17.08 15.57
CA ARG A 303 -44.76 -16.79 14.90
C ARG A 303 -44.61 -15.27 14.91
N GLY A 304 -44.04 -14.76 15.99
CA GLY A 304 -43.49 -13.40 16.03
C GLY A 304 -42.62 -13.27 14.79
N SER A 305 -42.87 -12.19 14.06
CA SER A 305 -42.16 -11.72 12.88
C SER A 305 -40.65 -11.64 13.15
N ARG A 306 -39.98 -12.79 13.15
CA ARG A 306 -38.52 -12.89 13.21
C ARG A 306 -37.98 -12.71 11.82
N GLY A 307 -37.80 -11.44 11.50
CA GLY A 307 -37.19 -10.95 10.29
C GLY A 307 -37.63 -9.50 10.08
N MET A 308 -37.06 -8.56 10.84
CA MET A 308 -36.98 -7.20 10.30
C MET A 308 -36.16 -7.31 9.02
N ALA A 309 -36.84 -7.39 7.89
CA ALA A 309 -36.23 -7.25 6.59
C ALA A 309 -35.70 -5.81 6.54
N ILE A 310 -34.41 -5.66 6.80
CA ILE A 310 -33.70 -4.39 6.62
C ILE A 310 -33.95 -3.96 5.18
N SER A 311 -34.37 -2.72 4.97
CA SER A 311 -34.67 -2.23 3.62
C SER A 311 -33.39 -2.20 2.77
N ALA A 312 -33.53 -2.35 1.45
CA ALA A 312 -32.38 -2.30 0.54
C ALA A 312 -31.60 -0.98 0.66
N ASP A 313 -32.28 0.12 0.94
CA ASP A 313 -31.65 1.44 1.09
C ASP A 313 -30.91 1.57 2.43
N GLU A 314 -31.41 0.93 3.48
CA GLU A 314 -30.69 0.86 4.76
C GLU A 314 -29.42 -0.01 4.64
N ILE A 315 -29.47 -1.11 3.86
CA ILE A 315 -28.27 -1.90 3.55
C ILE A 315 -27.24 -1.05 2.79
N LYS A 316 -27.65 -0.34 1.74
CA LYS A 316 -26.76 0.55 0.97
C LYS A 316 -26.13 1.62 1.86
N LYS A 317 -26.92 2.25 2.72
CA LYS A 317 -26.43 3.27 3.66
C LYS A 317 -25.37 2.68 4.60
N ARG A 318 -25.67 1.55 5.25
CA ARG A 318 -24.72 0.87 6.14
C ARG A 318 -23.44 0.44 5.42
N THR A 319 -23.55 -0.07 4.19
CA THR A 319 -22.37 -0.41 3.38
C THR A 319 -21.55 0.84 3.04
N ALA A 320 -22.19 1.97 2.72
CA ALA A 320 -21.47 3.21 2.43
C ALA A 320 -20.73 3.76 3.67
N GLU A 321 -21.38 3.75 4.83
CA GLU A 321 -20.77 4.12 6.12
C GLU A 321 -19.58 3.20 6.44
N PHE A 322 -19.77 1.88 6.37
CA PHE A 322 -18.70 0.91 6.60
C PHE A 322 -17.52 1.08 5.61
N VAL A 323 -17.80 1.42 4.35
CA VAL A 323 -16.75 1.68 3.36
C VAL A 323 -15.94 2.90 3.76
N LYS A 324 -16.61 4.01 4.07
CA LYS A 324 -15.97 5.28 4.43
C LYS A 324 -15.18 5.18 5.74
N ASP A 325 -15.77 4.58 6.77
CA ASP A 325 -15.24 4.66 8.13
C ASP A 325 -14.23 3.55 8.43
N ILE A 326 -14.24 2.44 7.67
CA ILE A 326 -13.35 1.29 7.90
C ILE A 326 -12.55 0.93 6.64
N VAL A 327 -13.22 0.64 5.53
CA VAL A 327 -12.54 0.07 4.34
C VAL A 327 -11.55 1.06 3.72
N GLU A 328 -11.92 2.34 3.62
CA GLU A 328 -11.06 3.39 3.07
C GLU A 328 -9.81 3.61 3.94
N PRO A 329 -9.90 3.90 5.25
CA PRO A 329 -8.73 4.02 6.13
C PRO A 329 -7.82 2.79 6.10
N VAL A 330 -8.39 1.58 6.12
CA VAL A 330 -7.60 0.34 6.02
C VAL A 330 -6.85 0.25 4.68
N ASN A 331 -7.50 0.56 3.56
CA ASN A 331 -6.85 0.58 2.25
C ASN A 331 -5.76 1.66 2.13
N LEU A 332 -5.85 2.72 2.92
CA LEU A 332 -4.88 3.82 3.00
C LEU A 332 -3.75 3.57 4.00
N GLN A 333 -3.70 2.37 4.61
CA GLN A 333 -2.73 1.98 5.65
C GLN A 333 -2.90 2.75 6.97
N GLU A 334 -4.09 3.28 7.25
CA GLU A 334 -4.45 3.99 8.48
C GLU A 334 -5.35 3.16 9.41
N GLY A 335 -5.55 1.87 9.12
CA GLY A 335 -6.42 0.98 9.90
C GLY A 335 -6.05 0.86 11.39
N ASN A 336 -4.76 1.02 11.74
CA ASN A 336 -4.31 1.00 13.14
C ASN A 336 -4.77 2.23 13.95
N GLN A 337 -5.22 3.30 13.30
CA GLN A 337 -5.71 4.51 13.95
C GLN A 337 -7.20 4.40 14.32
N LEU A 338 -7.91 3.40 13.80
CA LEU A 338 -9.32 3.20 14.08
C LEU A 338 -9.52 2.76 15.55
N PRO A 339 -10.32 3.49 16.34
CA PRO A 339 -10.55 3.15 17.73
C PRO A 339 -11.46 1.92 17.88
N VAL A 340 -11.47 1.32 19.08
CA VAL A 340 -12.27 0.12 19.38
C VAL A 340 -13.75 0.33 19.07
N SER A 341 -14.30 1.53 19.36
CA SER A 341 -15.70 1.89 19.08
C SER A 341 -16.12 1.78 17.61
N THR A 342 -15.15 1.79 16.68
CA THR A 342 -15.42 1.68 15.24
C THR A 342 -15.92 0.29 14.86
N PHE A 343 -15.56 -0.74 15.63
CA PHE A 343 -15.84 -2.13 15.28
C PHE A 343 -17.06 -2.68 16.03
N GLN A 344 -17.92 -3.40 15.31
CA GLN A 344 -19.07 -4.04 15.94
C GLN A 344 -18.64 -5.24 16.80
N PRO A 345 -19.15 -5.36 18.05
CA PRO A 345 -19.00 -6.58 18.84
C PRO A 345 -19.50 -7.81 18.06
N GLY A 346 -18.70 -8.87 18.05
CA GLY A 346 -19.00 -10.09 17.29
C GLY A 346 -18.50 -10.11 15.84
N GLY A 347 -17.77 -9.08 15.39
CA GLY A 347 -16.97 -9.14 14.16
C GLY A 347 -17.78 -9.17 12.86
N ARG A 348 -19.02 -8.66 12.86
CA ARG A 348 -19.87 -8.60 11.67
C ARG A 348 -19.42 -7.46 10.75
N VAL A 349 -19.43 -7.70 9.44
CA VAL A 349 -19.03 -6.74 8.41
C VAL A 349 -20.15 -6.52 7.40
N ALA A 350 -20.17 -5.33 6.78
CA ALA A 350 -21.14 -5.03 5.73
C ALA A 350 -20.85 -5.88 4.46
N VAL A 351 -21.93 -6.28 3.77
CA VAL A 351 -21.82 -6.99 2.48
C VAL A 351 -21.63 -6.02 1.32
N GLY A 352 -21.04 -6.50 0.21
CA GLY A 352 -20.95 -5.74 -1.04
C GLY A 352 -19.90 -4.63 -1.07
N THR A 353 -19.01 -4.55 -0.07
CA THR A 353 -17.97 -3.51 0.05
C THR A 353 -16.94 -3.55 -1.09
N SER A 354 -16.72 -4.70 -1.72
CA SER A 354 -15.79 -4.86 -2.85
C SER A 354 -16.16 -4.00 -4.06
N ALA A 355 -17.44 -3.64 -4.23
CA ALA A 355 -17.89 -2.79 -5.33
C ALA A 355 -17.24 -1.40 -5.31
N SER A 356 -16.83 -0.92 -4.14
CA SER A 356 -16.25 0.40 -3.91
C SER A 356 -14.72 0.45 -4.10
N GLU A 357 -14.00 -0.68 -4.11
CA GLU A 357 -12.53 -0.66 -4.12
C GLU A 357 -11.93 -0.06 -5.41
N LYS A 358 -12.59 -0.29 -6.57
CA LYS A 358 -12.20 0.23 -7.91
C LYS A 358 -10.69 0.27 -8.17
N ARG A 359 -9.98 -0.82 -7.85
CA ARG A 359 -8.50 -0.85 -7.80
C ARG A 359 -7.76 -0.49 -9.09
N GLY A 360 -8.37 -0.69 -10.26
CA GLY A 360 -7.79 -0.27 -11.55
C GLY A 360 -6.41 -0.84 -11.88
N ILE A 361 -6.10 -2.08 -11.49
CA ILE A 361 -4.76 -2.67 -11.62
C ILE A 361 -4.51 -3.42 -12.93
N ALA A 362 -5.51 -3.55 -13.79
CA ALA A 362 -5.39 -4.29 -15.05
C ALA A 362 -4.50 -3.54 -16.04
N LEU A 363 -3.56 -4.24 -16.68
CA LEU A 363 -2.69 -3.67 -17.72
C LEU A 363 -3.43 -3.46 -19.06
N LYS A 364 -4.46 -4.28 -19.31
CA LYS A 364 -5.32 -4.23 -20.50
C LYS A 364 -6.75 -4.49 -20.06
N VAL A 365 -7.71 -3.77 -20.65
CA VAL A 365 -9.15 -3.95 -20.42
C VAL A 365 -9.77 -4.30 -21.77
N PRO A 366 -10.65 -5.32 -21.86
CA PRO A 366 -11.32 -5.64 -23.12
C PRO A 366 -12.22 -4.49 -23.56
N THR A 367 -12.15 -4.14 -24.83
CA THR A 367 -13.12 -3.26 -25.50
C THR A 367 -14.23 -4.13 -26.08
N VAL A 368 -15.47 -3.73 -25.87
CA VAL A 368 -16.62 -4.36 -26.51
C VAL A 368 -16.96 -3.50 -27.72
N ASP A 369 -16.96 -4.12 -28.90
CA ASP A 369 -17.35 -3.49 -30.17
C ASP A 369 -18.89 -3.37 -30.29
#